data_AF-A0A924JMD9-F1
#
_entry.id   AF-A0A924JMD9-F1
#
_cell.length_a   1.000
_cell.length_b   1.000
_cell.length_c   1.000
_cell.angle_alpha   90.00
_cell.angle_beta   90.00
_cell.angle_gamma   90.00
#
_symmetry.space_group_name_H-M   'P 1'
#
loop_
_entity.id
_entity.type
_entity.pdbx_description
1 polymer ?
#
loop_
_entity_poly.entity_id
_entity_poly.type
_entity_poly.pdbx_seq_one_letter_code
_entity_poly.pdbx_strand_id
1 'polypeptide(L)'
;MSEFPDQHTQPPSPERQVLVLGTELLPLVDRLGHDDFSADITVYDRYDMFAYGSERSVAERELITNYFDYLSTVSAAASDDHTPKGQTIQELTKRFANETVYLSVADREQAVKGLADRQVEYLDARPGSRVAYFVRQHSADKSQGLLTGETLSYLHQNRPDLADRIQVLGVNPDADRGIIQALDAANTKVVLLDDWSVSGGQLKESLAAMRGLVSRYDRLDLLDTTEVNLLIARADQVQDGFSQVTVYEEDNAIDRPAPVVGYFSTPALTSPYEGPTPTGAHSTVDYGFDSRILEMQRYLDDRDYKADTLLPQIASIKKLS
;
A
#
# COMPACT_ATOMS: atom_id res chain seq x y z
N MET A 1 -2.81 -24.13 -51.00
CA MET A 1 -3.27 -24.21 -49.60
C MET A 1 -2.07 -23.90 -48.74
N SER A 2 -2.11 -22.74 -48.09
CA SER A 2 -1.01 -22.16 -47.32
C SER A 2 -1.00 -22.80 -45.93
N GLU A 3 0.12 -23.38 -45.55
CA GLU A 3 0.40 -23.79 -44.18
C GLU A 3 0.63 -22.52 -43.35
N PHE A 4 -0.16 -22.37 -42.28
CA PHE A 4 0.09 -21.35 -41.26
C PHE A 4 1.20 -21.87 -40.34
N PRO A 5 2.25 -21.10 -40.06
CA PRO A 5 3.25 -21.49 -39.08
C PRO A 5 2.64 -21.45 -37.68
N ASP A 6 2.91 -22.51 -36.91
CA ASP A 6 2.55 -22.67 -35.52
C ASP A 6 2.87 -21.41 -34.71
N GLN A 7 1.87 -20.98 -33.95
CA GLN A 7 1.99 -19.89 -32.99
C GLN A 7 3.10 -20.23 -32.00
N HIS A 8 4.08 -19.32 -31.91
CA HIS A 8 5.09 -19.29 -30.88
C HIS A 8 4.46 -19.57 -29.51
N THR A 9 4.75 -20.74 -28.95
CA THR A 9 4.61 -20.97 -27.52
C THR A 9 5.47 -19.94 -26.81
N GLN A 10 4.83 -18.96 -26.19
CA GLN A 10 5.51 -18.05 -25.27
C GLN A 10 6.26 -18.92 -24.25
N PRO A 11 7.53 -18.61 -23.96
CA PRO A 11 8.21 -19.25 -22.84
C PRO A 11 7.37 -19.03 -21.58
N PRO A 12 7.31 -20.01 -20.67
CA PRO A 12 6.62 -19.83 -19.39
C PRO A 12 7.16 -18.57 -18.73
N SER A 13 6.24 -17.65 -18.40
CA SER A 13 6.56 -16.46 -17.62
C SER A 13 7.35 -16.90 -16.39
N PRO A 14 8.48 -16.24 -16.04
CA PRO A 14 9.19 -16.55 -14.80
C PRO A 14 8.18 -16.54 -13.66
N GLU A 15 8.16 -17.62 -12.86
CA GLU A 15 7.20 -17.80 -11.77
C GLU A 15 7.05 -16.51 -10.97
N ARG A 16 5.80 -16.06 -10.82
CA ARG A 16 5.41 -14.91 -10.01
C ARG A 16 5.86 -15.15 -8.57
N GLN A 17 7.08 -14.75 -8.20
CA GLN A 17 7.56 -14.90 -6.84
C GLN A 17 7.24 -13.63 -6.06
N VAL A 18 6.02 -13.61 -5.51
CA VAL A 18 5.71 -12.73 -4.38
C VAL A 18 6.28 -13.37 -3.12
N LEU A 19 7.09 -12.63 -2.37
CA LEU A 19 7.64 -13.07 -1.10
C LEU A 19 6.93 -12.34 0.04
N VAL A 20 6.33 -13.10 0.96
CA VAL A 20 5.74 -12.57 2.19
C VAL A 20 6.72 -12.80 3.34
N LEU A 21 7.13 -11.73 4.02
CA LEU A 21 8.14 -11.80 5.10
C LEU A 21 7.54 -12.08 6.49
N GLY A 22 6.30 -11.63 6.71
CA GLY A 22 5.56 -11.71 7.95
C GLY A 22 4.38 -12.69 7.88
N THR A 23 3.45 -12.53 8.81
CA THR A 23 2.24 -13.38 8.91
C THR A 23 1.07 -12.78 8.13
N GLU A 24 -0.04 -13.51 8.12
CA GLU A 24 -1.31 -12.95 7.67
C GLU A 24 -1.83 -11.93 8.70
N LEU A 25 -2.25 -10.75 8.23
CA LEU A 25 -3.04 -9.80 9.01
C LEU A 25 -4.49 -10.23 9.01
N LEU A 26 -4.98 -10.55 10.20
CA LEU A 26 -6.36 -10.97 10.40
C LEU A 26 -7.33 -9.77 10.33
N PRO A 27 -8.63 -10.02 10.05
CA PRO A 27 -9.66 -9.00 10.20
C PRO A 27 -9.63 -8.34 11.58
N LEU A 28 -9.90 -7.04 11.61
CA LEU A 28 -9.81 -6.21 12.80
C LEU A 28 -10.66 -6.74 13.96
N VAL A 29 -11.84 -7.29 13.67
CA VAL A 29 -12.73 -7.90 14.68
C VAL A 29 -12.06 -9.04 15.45
N ASP A 30 -11.22 -9.83 14.77
CA ASP A 30 -10.51 -10.96 15.36
C ASP A 30 -9.29 -10.51 16.19
N ARG A 31 -8.86 -9.25 16.05
CA ARG A 31 -7.67 -8.69 16.70
C ARG A 31 -7.99 -7.89 17.98
N LEU A 32 -9.25 -7.47 18.16
CA LEU A 32 -9.66 -6.55 19.25
C LEU A 32 -9.29 -7.02 20.67
N GLY A 33 -9.26 -8.34 20.90
CA GLY A 33 -8.94 -8.95 22.19
C GLY A 33 -7.49 -9.36 22.37
N HIS A 34 -6.66 -9.22 21.34
CA HIS A 34 -5.29 -9.74 21.31
C HIS A 34 -4.24 -8.64 21.15
N ASP A 35 -4.58 -7.61 20.38
CA ASP A 35 -3.60 -6.63 19.96
C ASP A 35 -3.64 -5.35 20.79
N ASP A 36 -2.46 -4.73 20.90
CA ASP A 36 -2.31 -3.45 21.58
C ASP A 36 -2.50 -2.28 20.61
N PHE A 37 -3.68 -1.67 20.70
CA PHE A 37 -4.05 -0.45 19.97
C PHE A 37 -3.91 0.79 20.87
N SER A 38 -2.80 0.90 21.62
CA SER A 38 -2.57 2.00 22.56
C SER A 38 -1.89 3.22 21.94
N ALA A 39 -1.40 3.14 20.69
CA ALA A 39 -0.69 4.24 20.07
C ALA A 39 -1.61 5.42 19.78
N ASP A 40 -1.05 6.62 19.89
CA ASP A 40 -1.73 7.86 19.53
C ASP A 40 -1.60 8.10 18.02
N ILE A 41 -2.72 8.39 17.36
CA ILE A 41 -2.79 8.72 15.93
C ILE A 41 -3.36 10.12 15.75
N THR A 42 -2.78 10.87 14.81
CA THR A 42 -3.37 12.14 14.37
C THR A 42 -4.44 11.91 13.31
N VAL A 43 -5.64 12.36 13.63
CA VAL A 43 -6.83 12.26 12.79
C VAL A 43 -7.38 13.65 12.50
N TYR A 44 -8.11 13.77 11.39
CA TYR A 44 -8.96 14.93 11.15
C TYR A 44 -10.39 14.63 11.54
N ASP A 45 -11.05 15.61 12.13
CA ASP A 45 -12.50 15.62 12.13
C ASP A 45 -12.99 15.83 10.69
N ARG A 46 -13.77 14.91 10.15
CA ARG A 46 -14.35 15.04 8.80
C ARG A 46 -15.87 15.09 8.87
N TYR A 47 -16.42 16.08 8.18
CA TYR A 47 -17.85 16.22 7.91
C TYR A 47 -18.23 15.64 6.54
N ASP A 48 -17.29 15.63 5.58
CA ASP A 48 -17.45 14.99 4.27
C ASP A 48 -16.10 14.53 3.69
N MET A 49 -16.12 14.01 2.46
CA MET A 49 -14.97 13.43 1.73
C MET A 49 -13.85 14.45 1.40
N PHE A 50 -14.15 15.74 1.40
CA PHE A 50 -13.27 16.81 0.90
C PHE A 50 -12.97 17.90 1.96
N ALA A 51 -13.75 17.97 3.04
CA ALA A 51 -13.62 18.95 4.10
C ALA A 51 -12.85 18.38 5.31
N TYR A 52 -11.63 18.88 5.51
CA TYR A 52 -10.83 18.59 6.68
C TYR A 52 -11.13 19.62 7.79
N GLY A 53 -11.58 19.12 8.93
CA GLY A 53 -11.79 19.89 10.15
C GLY A 53 -10.51 19.99 11.01
N SER A 54 -10.69 20.18 12.31
CA SER A 54 -9.59 20.23 13.27
C SER A 54 -8.80 18.92 13.30
N GLU A 55 -7.49 19.06 13.50
CA GLU A 55 -6.63 17.93 13.84
C GLU A 55 -6.74 17.63 15.33
N ARG A 56 -6.85 16.35 15.66
CA ARG A 56 -6.74 15.86 17.03
C ARG A 56 -5.95 14.56 17.10
N SER A 57 -5.33 14.34 18.25
CA SER A 57 -4.70 13.07 18.59
C SER A 57 -5.73 12.20 19.32
N VAL A 58 -5.87 10.96 18.90
CA VAL A 58 -6.73 9.94 19.51
C VAL A 58 -5.98 8.62 19.62
N ALA A 59 -6.29 7.82 20.63
CA ALA A 59 -5.73 6.46 20.71
C ALA A 59 -6.31 5.57 19.59
N GLU A 60 -5.51 4.67 19.03
CA GLU A 60 -5.96 3.68 18.04
C GLU A 60 -7.20 2.93 18.50
N ARG A 61 -7.22 2.51 19.78
CA ARG A 61 -8.36 1.82 20.38
C ARG A 61 -9.63 2.67 20.38
N GLU A 62 -9.53 3.98 20.59
CA GLU A 62 -10.69 4.89 20.50
C GLU A 62 -11.21 4.94 19.07
N LEU A 63 -10.32 5.10 18.09
CA LEU A 63 -10.67 5.12 16.67
C LEU A 63 -11.37 3.82 16.24
N ILE A 64 -10.86 2.67 16.68
CA ILE A 64 -11.43 1.35 16.37
C ILE A 64 -12.78 1.16 17.07
N THR A 65 -12.91 1.59 18.32
CA THR A 65 -14.19 1.53 19.06
C THR A 65 -15.25 2.36 18.34
N ASN A 66 -14.93 3.61 18.00
CA ASN A 66 -15.82 4.51 17.26
C ASN A 66 -16.24 3.92 15.90
N TYR A 67 -15.34 3.18 15.23
CA TYR A 67 -15.66 2.49 13.99
C TYR A 67 -16.71 1.38 14.18
N PHE A 68 -16.57 0.52 15.20
CA PHE A 68 -17.56 -0.53 15.46
C PHE A 68 -18.88 0.00 16.01
N ASP A 69 -18.87 1.08 16.80
CA ASP A 69 -20.08 1.76 17.26
C ASP A 69 -20.85 2.37 16.08
N TYR A 70 -20.13 2.98 15.12
CA TYR A 70 -20.69 3.47 13.88
C TYR A 70 -21.36 2.34 13.08
N LEU A 71 -20.65 1.23 12.83
CA LEU A 71 -21.21 0.09 12.11
C LEU A 71 -22.42 -0.52 12.81
N SER A 72 -22.40 -0.56 14.15
CA SER A 72 -23.53 -1.05 14.94
C SER A 72 -24.76 -0.17 14.76
N THR A 73 -24.58 1.15 14.71
CA THR A 73 -25.66 2.12 14.46
C THR A 73 -26.22 1.98 13.05
N VAL A 74 -25.36 1.86 12.03
CA VAL A 74 -25.79 1.60 10.64
C VAL A 74 -26.56 0.28 10.54
N SER A 75 -26.06 -0.78 11.18
CA SER A 75 -26.70 -2.09 11.18
C SER A 75 -28.08 -2.05 11.82
N ALA A 76 -28.26 -1.33 12.93
CA ALA A 76 -29.56 -1.17 13.58
C ALA A 76 -30.55 -0.45 12.66
N ALA A 77 -30.16 0.70 12.09
CA ALA A 77 -31.01 1.46 11.18
C ALA A 77 -31.39 0.66 9.92
N ALA A 78 -30.46 -0.11 9.37
CA ALA A 78 -30.69 -0.95 8.20
C ALA A 78 -31.57 -2.17 8.49
N SER A 79 -31.50 -2.73 9.69
CA SER A 79 -32.31 -3.89 10.07
C SER A 79 -33.81 -3.55 10.19
N ASP A 80 -34.13 -2.30 10.55
CA ASP A 80 -35.50 -1.78 10.62
C ASP A 80 -36.05 -1.40 9.23
N ASP A 81 -35.20 -1.38 8.20
CA ASP A 81 -35.54 -0.99 6.83
C ASP A 81 -35.61 -2.19 5.89
N HIS A 82 -36.84 -2.64 5.63
CA HIS A 82 -37.09 -3.78 4.75
C HIS A 82 -37.06 -3.44 3.25
N THR A 83 -36.59 -2.25 2.86
CA THR A 83 -36.40 -1.89 1.45
C THR A 83 -35.13 -2.55 0.87
N PRO A 84 -35.00 -2.64 -0.47
CA PRO A 84 -33.76 -3.08 -1.10
C PRO A 84 -32.53 -2.25 -0.67
N LYS A 85 -32.69 -0.94 -0.44
CA LYS A 85 -31.60 -0.06 0.04
C LYS A 85 -31.14 -0.49 1.44
N GLY A 86 -32.07 -0.77 2.35
CA GLY A 86 -31.76 -1.28 3.70
C GLY A 86 -31.00 -2.60 3.66
N GLN A 87 -31.42 -3.56 2.82
CA GLN A 87 -30.72 -4.84 2.64
C GLN A 87 -29.29 -4.67 2.11
N THR A 88 -29.09 -3.79 1.11
CA THR A 88 -27.74 -3.49 0.59
C THR A 88 -26.83 -2.90 1.67
N ILE A 89 -27.33 -1.95 2.45
CA ILE A 89 -26.54 -1.33 3.53
C ILE A 89 -26.25 -2.33 4.65
N GLN A 90 -27.20 -3.22 4.98
CA GLN A 90 -27.00 -4.26 5.97
C GLN A 90 -25.87 -5.22 5.56
N GLU A 91 -25.87 -5.69 4.31
CA GLU A 91 -24.81 -6.56 3.81
C GLU A 91 -23.47 -5.82 3.77
N LEU A 92 -23.43 -4.58 3.27
CA LEU A 92 -22.22 -3.76 3.25
C LEU A 92 -21.65 -3.56 4.66
N THR A 93 -22.50 -3.25 5.64
CA THR A 93 -22.10 -3.05 7.04
C THR A 93 -21.54 -4.33 7.65
N LYS A 94 -22.19 -5.48 7.38
CA LYS A 94 -21.70 -6.78 7.82
C LYS A 94 -20.33 -7.09 7.24
N ARG A 95 -20.09 -6.78 5.97
CA ARG A 95 -18.78 -6.96 5.35
C ARG A 95 -17.74 -6.05 5.99
N PHE A 96 -18.03 -4.78 6.21
CA PHE A 96 -17.13 -3.86 6.92
C PHE A 96 -16.81 -4.36 8.35
N ALA A 97 -17.79 -4.90 9.07
CA ALA A 97 -17.56 -5.42 10.42
C ALA A 97 -16.66 -6.67 10.45
N ASN A 98 -16.75 -7.55 9.44
CA ASN A 98 -16.09 -8.86 9.46
C ASN A 98 -14.83 -8.96 8.58
N GLU A 99 -14.68 -8.11 7.57
CA GLU A 99 -13.62 -8.21 6.56
C GLU A 99 -12.57 -7.10 6.66
N THR A 100 -12.80 -6.05 7.48
CA THR A 100 -11.88 -4.91 7.53
C THR A 100 -10.53 -5.32 8.11
N VAL A 101 -9.47 -5.16 7.31
CA VAL A 101 -8.09 -5.29 7.76
C VAL A 101 -7.52 -3.91 8.06
N TYR A 102 -6.97 -3.76 9.26
CA TYR A 102 -6.39 -2.51 9.75
C TYR A 102 -4.92 -2.74 10.09
N LEU A 103 -4.02 -1.97 9.46
CA LEU A 103 -2.60 -1.90 9.80
C LEU A 103 -2.42 -0.93 10.97
N SER A 104 -2.17 -1.46 12.15
CA SER A 104 -1.88 -0.64 13.34
C SER A 104 -0.53 0.07 13.23
N VAL A 105 -0.28 1.01 14.14
CA VAL A 105 1.05 1.62 14.31
C VAL A 105 2.11 0.55 14.57
N ALA A 106 1.83 -0.38 15.47
CA ALA A 106 2.75 -1.47 15.78
C ALA A 106 3.03 -2.37 14.56
N ASP A 107 2.00 -2.71 13.78
CA ASP A 107 2.17 -3.49 12.54
C ASP A 107 3.05 -2.73 11.53
N ARG A 108 2.81 -1.42 11.38
CA ARG A 108 3.59 -0.58 10.48
C ARG A 108 5.06 -0.53 10.89
N GLU A 109 5.34 -0.27 12.16
CA GLU A 109 6.71 -0.25 12.69
C GLU A 109 7.41 -1.59 12.47
N GLN A 110 6.70 -2.70 12.73
CA GLN A 110 7.19 -4.04 12.47
C GLN A 110 7.51 -4.26 10.99
N ALA A 111 6.63 -3.82 10.09
CA ALA A 111 6.80 -3.99 8.66
C ALA A 111 7.93 -3.11 8.09
N VAL A 112 8.04 -1.86 8.54
CA VAL A 112 9.17 -0.95 8.23
C VAL A 112 10.49 -1.60 8.62
N LYS A 113 10.57 -2.09 9.87
CA LYS A 113 11.74 -2.80 10.36
C LYS A 113 12.08 -4.01 9.51
N GLY A 114 11.10 -4.87 9.21
CA GLY A 114 11.33 -6.07 8.42
C GLY A 114 11.77 -5.80 6.98
N LEU A 115 11.19 -4.79 6.34
CA LEU A 115 11.61 -4.36 4.99
C LEU A 115 13.02 -3.76 5.01
N ALA A 116 13.38 -3.00 6.04
CA ALA A 116 14.73 -2.50 6.24
C ALA A 116 15.75 -3.64 6.46
N ASP A 117 15.42 -4.58 7.35
CA ASP A 117 16.27 -5.74 7.67
C ASP A 117 16.54 -6.58 6.41
N ARG A 118 15.56 -6.74 5.51
CA ARG A 118 15.77 -7.38 4.19
C ARG A 118 16.83 -6.66 3.35
N GLN A 119 16.84 -5.32 3.35
CA GLN A 119 17.84 -4.57 2.59
C GLN A 119 19.23 -4.67 3.23
N VAL A 120 19.28 -4.71 4.57
CA VAL A 120 20.50 -4.99 5.32
C VAL A 120 21.07 -6.35 4.92
N GLU A 121 20.25 -7.41 4.91
CA GLU A 121 20.67 -8.75 4.48
C GLU A 121 21.22 -8.76 3.06
N TYR A 122 20.57 -8.04 2.12
CA TYR A 122 21.06 -7.92 0.75
C TYR A 122 22.43 -7.23 0.67
N LEU A 123 22.62 -6.14 1.43
CA LEU A 123 23.84 -5.34 1.46
C LEU A 123 25.00 -6.06 2.17
N ASP A 124 24.72 -6.79 3.25
CA ASP A 124 25.72 -7.56 3.99
C ASP A 124 26.21 -8.77 3.19
N ALA A 125 25.30 -9.46 2.50
CA ALA A 125 25.65 -10.62 1.67
C ALA A 125 26.46 -10.27 0.42
N ARG A 126 26.48 -8.99 0.00
CA ARG A 126 27.11 -8.54 -1.25
C ARG A 126 27.97 -7.29 -1.01
N PRO A 127 29.23 -7.44 -0.58
CA PRO A 127 30.14 -6.32 -0.39
C PRO A 127 30.32 -5.54 -1.71
N GLY A 128 29.88 -4.29 -1.73
CA GLY A 128 29.89 -3.43 -2.93
C GLY A 128 28.52 -3.21 -3.57
N SER A 129 27.48 -3.94 -3.15
CA SER A 129 26.13 -3.69 -3.64
C SER A 129 25.52 -2.41 -3.07
N ARG A 130 24.51 -1.87 -3.75
CA ARG A 130 23.75 -0.67 -3.38
C ARG A 130 22.25 -0.91 -3.43
N VAL A 131 21.51 -0.12 -2.66
CA VAL A 131 20.05 -0.06 -2.73
C VAL A 131 19.66 1.36 -3.13
N ALA A 132 18.86 1.50 -4.18
CA ALA A 132 18.31 2.76 -4.63
C ALA A 132 16.80 2.76 -4.43
N TYR A 133 16.30 3.54 -3.50
CA TYR A 133 14.86 3.75 -3.34
C TYR A 133 14.37 4.72 -4.41
N PHE A 134 13.30 4.37 -5.11
CA PHE A 134 12.63 5.28 -6.02
C PHE A 134 11.36 5.84 -5.37
N VAL A 135 11.28 7.17 -5.29
CA VAL A 135 10.11 7.91 -4.82
C VAL A 135 9.75 8.92 -5.89
N ARG A 136 8.53 8.85 -6.43
CA ARG A 136 8.06 9.85 -7.38
C ARG A 136 7.92 11.20 -6.68
N GLN A 137 8.38 12.29 -7.31
CA GLN A 137 8.30 13.65 -6.73
C GLN A 137 6.92 14.01 -6.14
N HIS A 138 5.82 13.70 -6.83
CA HIS A 138 4.45 13.98 -6.37
C HIS A 138 3.89 12.99 -5.33
N SER A 139 4.70 12.01 -4.93
CA SER A 139 4.40 11.01 -3.91
C SER A 139 5.35 11.13 -2.71
N ALA A 140 6.26 12.12 -2.71
CA ALA A 140 7.24 12.33 -1.64
C ALA A 140 6.61 12.68 -0.28
N ASP A 141 5.43 13.30 -0.29
CA ASP A 141 4.63 13.64 0.89
C ASP A 141 3.45 12.67 1.11
N LYS A 142 3.40 11.55 0.37
CA LYS A 142 2.36 10.51 0.44
C LYS A 142 2.90 9.20 1.01
N SER A 143 2.08 8.13 1.00
CA SER A 143 2.41 6.77 1.47
C SER A 143 3.83 6.34 1.09
N GLN A 144 4.16 6.35 -0.21
CA GLN A 144 5.47 5.96 -0.73
C GLN A 144 6.64 6.76 -0.12
N GLY A 145 6.57 8.09 -0.15
CA GLY A 145 7.65 8.93 0.36
C GLY A 145 7.82 8.85 1.88
N LEU A 146 6.70 8.76 2.61
CA LEU A 146 6.70 8.66 4.07
C LEU A 146 7.22 7.31 4.54
N LEU A 147 6.77 6.22 3.92
CA LEU A 147 7.27 4.87 4.21
C LEU A 147 8.75 4.72 3.86
N THR A 148 9.19 5.30 2.74
CA THR A 148 10.62 5.34 2.38
C THR A 148 11.40 6.11 3.44
N GLY A 149 10.92 7.28 3.86
CA GLY A 149 11.57 8.08 4.92
C GLY A 149 11.69 7.34 6.25
N GLU A 150 10.66 6.63 6.69
CA GLU A 150 10.69 5.80 7.91
C GLU A 150 11.68 4.66 7.80
N THR A 151 11.67 3.94 6.67
CA THR A 151 12.62 2.84 6.40
C THR A 151 14.06 3.33 6.41
N LEU A 152 14.33 4.47 5.77
CA LEU A 152 15.65 5.10 5.77
C LEU A 152 16.06 5.59 7.16
N SER A 153 15.12 6.13 7.94
CA SER A 153 15.39 6.58 9.31
C SER A 153 15.81 5.40 10.18
N TYR A 154 15.09 4.26 10.09
CA TYR A 154 15.46 3.03 10.77
C TYR A 154 16.86 2.54 10.32
N LEU A 155 17.15 2.53 9.01
CA LEU A 155 18.45 2.12 8.47
C LEU A 155 19.59 3.01 8.97
N HIS A 156 19.43 4.34 8.95
CA HIS A 156 20.47 5.25 9.43
C HIS A 156 20.72 5.12 10.94
N GLN A 157 19.67 4.88 11.72
CA GLN A 157 19.79 4.71 13.17
C GLN A 157 20.48 3.39 13.55
N ASN A 158 20.16 2.30 12.85
CA ASN A 158 20.60 0.95 13.23
C ASN A 158 21.81 0.45 12.44
N ARG A 159 22.02 0.95 11.21
CA ARG A 159 23.11 0.57 10.29
C ARG A 159 23.71 1.79 9.58
N PRO A 160 24.26 2.76 10.32
CA PRO A 160 24.88 3.96 9.75
C PRO A 160 26.07 3.63 8.83
N ASP A 161 26.70 2.47 9.00
CA ASP A 161 27.77 1.95 8.14
C ASP A 161 27.32 1.69 6.69
N LEU A 162 26.02 1.57 6.44
CA LEU A 162 25.45 1.32 5.12
C LEU A 162 25.00 2.60 4.40
N ALA A 163 25.09 3.79 5.03
CA ALA A 163 24.52 5.03 4.51
C ALA A 163 24.97 5.36 3.08
N ASP A 164 26.26 5.24 2.77
CA ASP A 164 26.82 5.54 1.44
C ASP A 164 26.35 4.57 0.34
N ARG A 165 25.79 3.42 0.74
CA ARG A 165 25.29 2.36 -0.15
C ARG A 165 23.79 2.47 -0.40
N ILE A 166 23.12 3.43 0.23
CA ILE A 166 21.69 3.66 0.11
C ILE A 166 21.46 5.02 -0.55
N GLN A 167 20.63 5.06 -1.58
CA GLN A 167 20.34 6.28 -2.34
C GLN A 167 18.83 6.44 -2.52
N VAL A 168 18.37 7.68 -2.68
CA VAL A 168 16.98 8.01 -3.03
C VAL A 168 16.95 8.71 -4.36
N LEU A 169 16.10 8.24 -5.26
CA LEU A 169 15.91 8.74 -6.62
C LEU A 169 14.46 9.21 -6.82
N GLY A 170 14.25 10.08 -7.79
CA GLY A 170 12.94 10.53 -8.27
C GLY A 170 12.35 11.73 -7.54
N VAL A 171 12.86 12.07 -6.35
CA VAL A 171 12.43 13.26 -5.59
C VAL A 171 12.94 14.53 -6.25
N ASN A 172 14.19 14.51 -6.74
CA ASN A 172 14.78 15.60 -7.53
C ASN A 172 15.47 15.03 -8.78
N PRO A 173 14.71 14.76 -9.85
CA PRO A 173 15.21 14.11 -11.07
C PRO A 173 16.49 14.73 -11.65
N ASP A 174 16.63 16.06 -11.58
CA ASP A 174 17.78 16.76 -12.16
C ASP A 174 19.06 16.56 -11.34
N ALA A 175 18.93 16.42 -10.01
CA ALA A 175 20.05 16.12 -9.12
C ALA A 175 20.48 14.64 -9.21
N ASP A 176 19.55 13.75 -9.60
CA ASP A 176 19.79 12.31 -9.63
C ASP A 176 20.70 11.85 -10.76
N ARG A 177 20.97 12.69 -11.77
CA ARG A 177 21.78 12.32 -12.95
C ARG A 177 23.09 11.64 -12.58
N GLY A 178 23.88 12.28 -11.70
CA GLY A 178 25.20 11.77 -11.32
C GLY A 178 25.11 10.45 -10.55
N ILE A 179 24.06 10.30 -9.73
CA ILE A 179 23.80 9.09 -8.95
C ILE A 179 23.44 7.96 -9.89
N ILE A 180 22.44 8.16 -10.77
CA ILE A 180 21.93 7.15 -11.71
C ILE A 180 23.05 6.67 -12.64
N GLN A 181 23.88 7.58 -13.16
CA GLN A 181 25.01 7.20 -14.03
C GLN A 181 26.09 6.38 -13.28
N ALA A 182 26.20 6.53 -11.97
CA ALA A 182 27.17 5.82 -11.14
C ALA A 182 26.66 4.49 -10.55
N LEU A 183 25.38 4.15 -10.72
CA LEU A 183 24.84 2.87 -10.28
C LEU A 183 25.33 1.73 -11.20
N ASP A 184 25.59 0.56 -10.65
CA ASP A 184 25.89 -0.64 -11.45
C ASP A 184 24.71 -1.60 -11.33
N ALA A 185 24.02 -1.90 -12.42
CA ALA A 185 22.83 -2.76 -12.37
C ALA A 185 23.15 -4.19 -11.87
N ALA A 186 24.38 -4.69 -12.08
CA ALA A 186 24.77 -5.99 -11.54
C ALA A 186 24.85 -5.99 -10.00
N ASN A 187 25.02 -4.82 -9.39
CA ASN A 187 25.26 -4.63 -7.96
C ASN A 187 24.27 -3.66 -7.31
N THR A 188 23.19 -3.27 -8.00
CA THR A 188 22.20 -2.34 -7.47
C THR A 188 20.86 -3.02 -7.45
N LYS A 189 20.12 -2.88 -6.35
CA LYS A 189 18.68 -3.15 -6.31
C LYS A 189 17.93 -1.83 -6.30
N VAL A 190 16.94 -1.68 -7.17
CA VAL A 190 16.00 -0.56 -7.10
C VAL A 190 14.76 -0.99 -6.32
N VAL A 191 14.32 -0.19 -5.35
CA VAL A 191 13.19 -0.52 -4.47
C VAL A 191 12.13 0.56 -4.57
N LEU A 192 10.88 0.16 -4.84
CA LEU A 192 9.71 1.04 -4.71
C LEU A 192 8.93 0.59 -3.48
N LEU A 193 8.66 1.51 -2.55
CA LEU A 193 7.88 1.24 -1.35
C LEU A 193 6.46 1.80 -1.48
N ASP A 194 5.47 1.08 -0.96
CA ASP A 194 4.13 1.58 -0.72
C ASP A 194 3.46 0.83 0.45
N ASP A 195 2.37 1.37 0.99
CA ASP A 195 1.63 0.68 2.04
C ASP A 195 0.86 -0.54 1.48
N TRP A 196 0.07 -0.32 0.44
CA TRP A 196 -0.60 -1.38 -0.34
C TRP A 196 -1.16 -0.78 -1.65
N SER A 197 -1.94 -1.55 -2.42
CA SER A 197 -2.66 -0.99 -3.58
C SER A 197 -3.93 -1.76 -3.93
N VAL A 198 -5.05 -1.08 -4.24
CA VAL A 198 -6.29 -1.75 -4.71
C VAL A 198 -6.15 -2.36 -6.12
N SER A 199 -5.94 -1.50 -7.11
CA SER A 199 -5.96 -1.80 -8.55
C SER A 199 -4.57 -1.77 -9.18
N GLY A 200 -3.63 -1.23 -8.42
CA GLY A 200 -2.25 -1.08 -8.81
C GLY A 200 -1.90 0.18 -9.62
N GLY A 201 -2.87 1.05 -9.89
CA GLY A 201 -2.67 2.22 -10.75
C GLY A 201 -1.51 3.14 -10.34
N GLN A 202 -1.45 3.52 -9.06
CA GLN A 202 -0.43 4.46 -8.56
C GLN A 202 1.00 3.91 -8.65
N LEU A 203 1.18 2.62 -8.36
CA LEU A 203 2.47 1.94 -8.52
C LEU A 203 2.84 1.78 -10.01
N LYS A 204 1.87 1.52 -10.92
CA LYS A 204 2.15 1.53 -12.37
C LYS A 204 2.65 2.89 -12.83
N GLU A 205 2.03 3.97 -12.35
CA GLU A 205 2.53 5.32 -12.64
C GLU A 205 3.91 5.58 -12.05
N SER A 206 4.20 5.05 -10.86
CA SER A 206 5.52 5.17 -10.23
C SER A 206 6.59 4.41 -11.01
N LEU A 207 6.29 3.19 -11.47
CA LEU A 207 7.17 2.40 -12.35
C LEU A 207 7.38 3.09 -13.70
N ALA A 208 6.32 3.65 -14.30
CA ALA A 208 6.43 4.43 -15.54
C ALA A 208 7.30 5.68 -15.36
N ALA A 209 7.15 6.38 -14.22
CA ALA A 209 7.99 7.53 -13.88
C ALA A 209 9.44 7.12 -13.68
N MET A 210 9.70 5.99 -13.01
CA MET A 210 11.05 5.43 -12.86
C MET A 210 11.67 5.10 -14.22
N ARG A 211 10.94 4.39 -15.10
CA ARG A 211 11.38 4.12 -16.47
C ARG A 211 11.72 5.41 -17.22
N GLY A 212 10.83 6.40 -17.14
CA GLY A 212 11.05 7.71 -17.76
C GLY A 212 12.30 8.41 -17.21
N LEU A 213 12.61 8.26 -15.92
CA LEU A 213 13.81 8.81 -15.30
C LEU A 213 15.07 8.12 -15.79
N VAL A 214 15.15 6.79 -15.66
CA VAL A 214 16.37 6.04 -16.03
C VAL A 214 16.63 6.03 -17.53
N SER A 215 15.57 6.09 -18.35
CA SER A 215 15.69 6.22 -19.81
C SER A 215 16.34 7.53 -20.24
N ARG A 216 16.19 8.64 -19.49
CA ARG A 216 16.85 9.92 -19.81
C ARG A 216 18.37 9.85 -19.68
N TYR A 217 18.87 8.82 -19.02
CA TYR A 217 20.30 8.65 -18.73
C TYR A 217 20.86 7.34 -19.30
N ASP A 218 20.15 6.71 -20.24
CA ASP A 218 20.54 5.45 -20.89
C ASP A 218 20.75 4.29 -19.90
N ARG A 219 19.95 4.25 -18.81
CA ARG A 219 20.05 3.27 -17.72
C ARG A 219 18.84 2.36 -17.57
N LEU A 220 18.30 1.89 -18.70
CA LEU A 220 17.16 0.97 -18.71
C LEU A 220 17.49 -0.39 -18.06
N ASP A 221 18.77 -0.76 -17.98
CA ASP A 221 19.30 -1.93 -17.25
C ASP A 221 18.92 -1.91 -15.76
N LEU A 222 18.71 -0.74 -15.15
CA LEU A 222 18.26 -0.64 -13.76
C LEU A 222 16.85 -1.18 -13.54
N LEU A 223 16.01 -1.22 -14.59
CA LEU A 223 14.64 -1.73 -14.49
C LEU A 223 14.61 -3.23 -14.14
N ASP A 224 15.59 -4.00 -14.62
CA ASP A 224 15.71 -5.44 -14.35
C ASP A 224 16.03 -5.74 -12.87
N THR A 225 16.44 -4.71 -12.11
CA THR A 225 16.81 -4.83 -10.69
C THR A 225 15.74 -4.34 -9.73
N THR A 226 14.56 -4.02 -10.27
CA THR A 226 13.47 -3.36 -9.53
C THR A 226 12.67 -4.36 -8.71
N GLU A 227 12.45 -4.05 -7.43
CA GLU A 227 11.59 -4.78 -6.48
C GLU A 227 10.51 -3.81 -5.97
N VAL A 228 9.25 -4.27 -5.91
CA VAL A 228 8.14 -3.51 -5.30
C VAL A 228 7.90 -4.07 -3.90
N ASN A 229 8.01 -3.22 -2.90
CA ASN A 229 7.86 -3.55 -1.50
C ASN A 229 6.56 -2.95 -0.96
N LEU A 230 5.67 -3.82 -0.47
CA LEU A 230 4.39 -3.45 0.12
C LEU A 230 4.40 -3.77 1.62
N LEU A 231 3.77 -2.92 2.44
CA LEU A 231 3.49 -3.31 3.82
C LEU A 231 2.47 -4.46 3.85
N ILE A 232 1.43 -4.37 3.02
CA ILE A 232 0.39 -5.39 2.87
C ILE A 232 0.28 -5.80 1.40
N ALA A 233 0.39 -7.09 1.14
CA ALA A 233 0.03 -7.69 -0.14
C ALA A 233 -1.24 -8.53 0.00
N ARG A 234 -2.24 -8.32 -0.85
CA ARG A 234 -3.43 -9.18 -0.86
C ARG A 234 -3.12 -10.55 -1.47
N ALA A 235 -3.82 -11.59 -1.03
CA ALA A 235 -3.62 -12.94 -1.55
C ALA A 235 -3.76 -13.04 -3.10
N ASP A 236 -4.64 -12.24 -3.73
CA ASP A 236 -4.74 -12.16 -5.20
C ASP A 236 -3.52 -11.46 -5.82
N GLN A 237 -3.00 -10.40 -5.21
CA GLN A 237 -1.75 -9.76 -5.65
C GLN A 237 -0.53 -10.65 -5.46
N VAL A 238 -0.54 -11.48 -4.42
CA VAL A 238 0.46 -12.52 -4.17
C VAL A 238 0.43 -13.58 -5.29
N GLN A 239 -0.75 -13.90 -5.81
CA GLN A 239 -0.93 -14.89 -6.88
C GLN A 239 -0.70 -14.31 -8.28
N ASP A 240 -1.08 -13.05 -8.51
CA ASP A 240 -1.08 -12.41 -9.83
C ASP A 240 0.11 -11.49 -10.10
N GLY A 241 0.86 -11.13 -9.06
CA GLY A 241 1.96 -10.18 -9.12
C GLY A 241 1.49 -8.77 -9.50
N PHE A 242 2.45 -7.88 -9.75
CA PHE A 242 2.17 -6.53 -10.19
C PHE A 242 2.49 -6.35 -11.68
N SER A 243 1.49 -5.92 -12.46
CA SER A 243 1.61 -5.89 -13.92
C SER A 243 2.46 -4.71 -14.45
N GLN A 244 3.59 -5.10 -15.04
CA GLN A 244 4.35 -4.50 -16.16
C GLN A 244 5.32 -3.35 -15.87
N VAL A 245 6.59 -3.72 -15.67
CA VAL A 245 7.78 -2.94 -16.02
C VAL A 245 8.15 -3.30 -17.46
N THR A 246 8.09 -2.35 -18.38
CA THR A 246 8.63 -2.57 -19.73
C THR A 246 10.16 -2.50 -19.68
N VAL A 247 10.80 -3.63 -19.92
CA VAL A 247 12.26 -3.74 -20.10
C VAL A 247 12.57 -3.85 -21.60
N TYR A 248 13.84 -3.68 -21.97
CA TYR A 248 14.27 -3.80 -23.36
C TYR A 248 15.25 -4.96 -23.51
N GLU A 249 14.92 -5.91 -24.38
CA GLU A 249 15.84 -6.97 -24.79
C GLU A 249 16.07 -6.87 -26.29
N GLU A 250 17.33 -6.68 -26.70
CA GLU A 250 17.73 -6.69 -28.12
C GLU A 250 16.77 -5.90 -29.02
N ASP A 251 16.46 -4.66 -28.61
CA ASP A 251 15.55 -3.68 -29.26
C ASP A 251 14.03 -3.94 -29.15
N ASN A 252 13.58 -4.99 -28.45
CA ASN A 252 12.17 -5.23 -28.19
C ASN A 252 11.76 -4.76 -26.80
N ALA A 253 10.68 -3.98 -26.74
CA ALA A 253 10.00 -3.66 -25.49
C ALA A 253 9.24 -4.90 -25.00
N ILE A 254 9.66 -5.45 -23.87
CA ILE A 254 9.05 -6.62 -23.25
C ILE A 254 8.53 -6.19 -21.89
N ASP A 255 7.23 -6.39 -21.67
CA ASP A 255 6.64 -6.16 -20.37
C ASP A 255 6.95 -7.34 -19.44
N ARG A 256 7.65 -7.05 -18.34
CA ARG A 256 7.95 -8.00 -17.28
C ARG A 256 7.27 -7.61 -15.98
N PRO A 257 6.82 -8.57 -15.16
CA PRO A 257 6.37 -8.24 -13.82
C PRO A 257 7.55 -7.78 -12.94
N ALA A 258 7.32 -6.79 -12.08
CA ALA A 258 8.25 -6.51 -10.98
C ALA A 258 8.03 -7.55 -9.87
N PRO A 259 9.09 -8.17 -9.32
CA PRO A 259 8.98 -8.93 -8.07
C PRO A 259 8.32 -8.10 -6.98
N VAL A 260 7.42 -8.73 -6.22
CA VAL A 260 6.74 -8.09 -5.10
C VAL A 260 7.22 -8.72 -3.81
N VAL A 261 7.58 -7.89 -2.84
CA VAL A 261 7.84 -8.29 -1.46
C VAL A 261 6.78 -7.65 -0.59
N GLY A 262 5.88 -8.47 -0.04
CA GLY A 262 4.94 -8.04 0.98
C GLY A 262 5.53 -8.30 2.36
N TYR A 263 5.35 -7.39 3.32
CA TYR A 263 5.61 -7.77 4.70
C TYR A 263 4.48 -8.66 5.22
N PHE A 264 3.25 -8.16 5.24
CA PHE A 264 2.08 -8.96 5.60
C PHE A 264 1.31 -9.43 4.38
N SER A 265 0.63 -10.57 4.52
CA SER A 265 -0.48 -10.92 3.63
C SER A 265 -1.81 -10.56 4.26
N THR A 266 -2.84 -10.35 3.45
CA THR A 266 -4.24 -10.24 3.90
C THR A 266 -5.08 -11.28 3.18
N PRO A 267 -6.18 -11.78 3.80
CA PRO A 267 -7.14 -12.62 3.13
C PRO A 267 -7.58 -12.04 1.78
N ALA A 268 -7.91 -12.90 0.82
CA ALA A 268 -8.50 -12.45 -0.43
C ALA A 268 -9.83 -11.75 -0.16
N LEU A 269 -10.01 -10.55 -0.68
CA LEU A 269 -11.29 -9.85 -0.61
C LEU A 269 -12.29 -10.61 -1.47
N THR A 270 -13.48 -10.88 -0.92
CA THR A 270 -14.56 -11.54 -1.68
C THR A 270 -14.97 -10.72 -2.92
N SER A 271 -14.81 -9.40 -2.84
CA SER A 271 -14.93 -8.48 -3.98
C SER A 271 -14.04 -7.25 -3.73
N PRO A 272 -12.97 -7.03 -4.51
CA PRO A 272 -11.97 -5.99 -4.24
C PRO A 272 -12.49 -4.56 -4.41
N TYR A 273 -13.71 -4.38 -4.94
CA TYR A 273 -14.35 -3.07 -5.18
C TYR A 273 -15.67 -2.87 -4.42
N GLU A 274 -16.14 -3.89 -3.70
CA GLU A 274 -17.44 -3.86 -3.01
C GLU A 274 -17.34 -4.09 -1.49
N GLY A 275 -16.15 -4.40 -0.97
CA GLY A 275 -15.90 -4.63 0.45
C GLY A 275 -14.91 -3.64 1.06
N PRO A 276 -14.62 -3.77 2.37
CA PRO A 276 -13.56 -2.98 2.98
C PRO A 276 -12.23 -3.42 2.38
N THR A 277 -11.51 -2.47 1.78
CA THR A 277 -10.12 -2.69 1.43
C THR A 277 -9.24 -2.50 2.67
N PRO A 278 -8.00 -3.05 2.69
CA PRO A 278 -7.07 -2.78 3.78
C PRO A 278 -6.94 -1.26 4.04
N THR A 279 -6.81 -0.88 5.31
CA THR A 279 -6.59 0.51 5.74
C THR A 279 -5.63 0.49 6.94
N GLY A 280 -5.28 1.64 7.52
CA GLY A 280 -4.38 1.68 8.67
C GLY A 280 -3.93 3.06 9.11
N ALA A 281 -3.05 3.08 10.10
CA ALA A 281 -2.51 4.27 10.78
C ALA A 281 -1.84 5.33 9.88
N HIS A 282 -1.65 5.02 8.61
CA HIS A 282 -1.12 5.93 7.60
C HIS A 282 -1.65 5.58 6.20
N SER A 283 -2.67 4.73 6.10
CA SER A 283 -3.15 4.38 4.77
C SER A 283 -3.88 5.57 4.19
N THR A 284 -3.29 6.19 3.18
CA THR A 284 -3.96 7.22 2.40
C THR A 284 -5.18 6.55 1.80
N VAL A 285 -6.35 6.87 2.37
CA VAL A 285 -7.62 6.19 2.15
C VAL A 285 -7.81 5.89 0.66
N ASP A 286 -7.65 4.62 0.33
CA ASP A 286 -7.58 4.17 -1.04
C ASP A 286 -8.99 4.01 -1.61
N TYR A 287 -9.10 4.04 -2.94
CA TYR A 287 -10.36 4.11 -3.68
C TYR A 287 -11.37 3.06 -3.20
N GLY A 288 -12.48 3.51 -2.60
CA GLY A 288 -13.61 2.66 -2.25
C GLY A 288 -13.94 2.65 -0.77
N PHE A 289 -12.96 2.61 0.12
CA PHE A 289 -13.22 2.50 1.57
C PHE A 289 -14.02 3.71 2.10
N ASP A 290 -13.55 4.92 1.81
CA ASP A 290 -14.20 6.18 2.20
C ASP A 290 -15.58 6.36 1.58
N SER A 291 -15.71 6.04 0.29
CA SER A 291 -16.96 6.19 -0.45
C SER A 291 -18.08 5.29 0.09
N ARG A 292 -17.74 4.07 0.54
CA ARG A 292 -18.69 3.12 1.14
C ARG A 292 -19.07 3.52 2.56
N ILE A 293 -18.11 4.03 3.35
CA ILE A 293 -18.42 4.62 4.65
C ILE A 293 -19.36 5.82 4.50
N LEU A 294 -19.13 6.68 3.50
CA LEU A 294 -20.02 7.80 3.18
C LEU A 294 -21.39 7.38 2.69
N GLU A 295 -21.48 6.28 1.95
CA GLU A 295 -22.75 5.69 1.53
C GLU A 295 -23.60 5.29 2.76
N MET A 296 -22.97 4.65 3.76
CA MET A 296 -23.61 4.34 5.04
C MET A 296 -23.97 5.61 5.83
N GLN A 297 -23.13 6.64 5.81
CA GLN A 297 -23.40 7.90 6.53
C GLN A 297 -24.62 8.59 5.94
N ARG A 298 -24.67 8.74 4.61
CA ARG A 298 -25.83 9.30 3.90
C ARG A 298 -27.10 8.51 4.18
N TYR A 299 -26.99 7.19 4.32
CA TYR A 299 -28.12 6.33 4.66
C TYR A 299 -28.70 6.65 6.05
N LEU A 300 -27.85 6.94 7.03
CA LEU A 300 -28.26 7.40 8.37
C LEU A 300 -28.86 8.81 8.33
N ASP A 301 -28.21 9.74 7.63
CA ASP A 301 -28.65 11.14 7.51
C ASP A 301 -30.06 11.23 6.90
N ASP A 302 -30.35 10.44 5.86
CA ASP A 302 -31.66 10.36 5.20
C ASP A 302 -32.81 9.95 6.15
N ARG A 303 -32.49 9.42 7.34
CA ARG A 303 -33.45 8.81 8.29
C ARG A 303 -33.49 9.51 9.64
N ASP A 304 -32.90 10.69 9.77
CA ASP A 304 -32.80 11.46 11.02
C ASP A 304 -32.19 10.65 12.18
N TYR A 305 -31.42 9.59 11.89
CA TYR A 305 -30.57 8.97 12.90
C TYR A 305 -29.49 9.99 13.21
N LYS A 306 -29.62 10.66 14.37
CA LYS A 306 -28.57 11.52 14.93
C LYS A 306 -27.37 10.66 15.34
N ALA A 307 -26.67 10.09 14.38
CA ALA A 307 -25.26 9.85 14.57
C ALA A 307 -24.64 11.23 14.73
N ASP A 308 -24.06 11.52 15.89
CA ASP A 308 -23.24 12.72 16.03
C ASP A 308 -22.28 12.77 14.83
N THR A 309 -22.29 13.91 14.14
CA THR A 309 -22.11 14.13 12.70
C THR A 309 -20.70 13.91 12.13
N LEU A 310 -19.94 12.98 12.69
CA LEU A 310 -18.57 12.70 12.30
C LEU A 310 -18.46 11.30 11.70
N LEU A 311 -17.88 11.23 10.50
CA LEU A 311 -17.47 9.96 9.90
C LEU A 311 -16.52 9.22 10.87
N PRO A 312 -16.53 7.88 10.91
CA PRO A 312 -15.58 7.15 11.72
C PRO A 312 -14.16 7.55 11.30
N GLN A 313 -13.35 7.92 12.30
CA GLN A 313 -12.06 8.57 12.08
C GLN A 313 -11.05 7.68 11.35
N ILE A 314 -11.30 6.37 11.32
CA ILE A 314 -10.58 5.39 10.50
C ILE A 314 -10.58 5.75 9.00
N ALA A 315 -11.55 6.54 8.53
CA ALA A 315 -11.61 7.07 7.17
C ALA A 315 -10.88 8.42 7.00
N SER A 316 -10.21 8.93 8.04
CA SER A 316 -9.73 10.31 8.14
C SER A 316 -8.33 10.44 8.77
N ILE A 317 -7.53 9.40 8.70
CA ILE A 317 -6.18 9.36 9.29
C ILE A 317 -5.22 10.23 8.46
N LYS A 318 -4.53 11.18 9.10
CA LYS A 318 -3.64 12.13 8.42
C LYS A 318 -2.24 11.56 8.23
N LYS A 319 -1.64 11.11 9.33
CA LYS A 319 -0.22 10.76 9.46
C LYS A 319 0.08 10.39 10.91
N LEU A 320 1.12 9.60 11.15
CA LEU A 320 1.74 9.50 12.48
C LEU A 320 2.62 10.74 12.72
N SER A 321 2.52 11.32 13.91
CA SER A 321 3.34 12.45 14.36
C SER A 321 4.72 12.01 14.84
#